data_AF-A0A934VWS9-F1
#
_entry.id   AF-A0A934VWS9-F1
#
_cell.length_a   1.000
_cell.length_b   1.000
_cell.length_c   1.000
_cell.angle_alpha   90.00
_cell.angle_beta   90.00
_cell.angle_gamma   90.00
#
_symmetry.space_group_name_H-M   'P 1'
#
loop_
_entity.id
_entity.type
_entity.pdbx_description
1 polymer ?
#
loop_
_entity_poly.entity_id
_entity_poly.type
_entity_poly.pdbx_seq_one_letter_code
_entity_poly.pdbx_strand_id
1 'polypeptide(L)'
;MNPTRAFVCSFGLLLSTLHADSWKDYFTFEKIKTPAGVDSQVGAMGALPDGRLAVAFHRGELMIYQPKDDTWTLFGSGLQEPLGMLVESPDKILVMQRAELTRLTDTDGDGKADRYETVYDDFGMTGNYHEFSYGPVKDKEGNLYVVLGVASNGSPIRKEIRGEFSNIGELSREEMTEAPGKDWGKFKDKSGRMYSRASYRGWLMKISPDGSVEPYASGFRSPNGIGFDAKGRLLVTDNQGDWRPTSPLYNITEGGFYGHPASLVWSKGWKGKDPLKMDVSKLDKMQVPAAGYFPQGELANSPTQPIVVPEGAMPEGMTGETIVGEMNQNTLIRVLDDEVDGTFQTGLVPFLKDSPLGHGNHRLAFTTDKSLYVGKTALSWAGGTGITRIRWNGKQFFTVDKIKALPDGFALKFSEPVDPKSVSGLKMERHTYEYHADYGSPKIDEKTITIDDTELSSDGLTLTLKTGPLKQNYLHQLILGHLHSKDGSNLMGGQIWYQVVKVPR
;
A
#
# COMPACT_ATOMS: atom_id res chain seq x y z
N MET A 1 70.77 39.83 18.34
CA MET A 1 69.60 39.29 19.07
C MET A 1 68.39 40.07 18.61
N ASN A 2 67.50 39.43 17.84
CA ASN A 2 66.28 40.02 17.31
C ASN A 2 65.17 38.98 17.53
N PRO A 3 64.08 39.29 18.25
CA PRO A 3 62.88 38.50 18.16
C PRO A 3 61.78 39.30 17.43
N THR A 4 61.44 38.77 16.26
CA THR A 4 60.26 39.07 15.46
C THR A 4 59.00 38.66 16.24
N ARG A 5 58.06 39.60 16.41
CA ARG A 5 56.71 39.30 16.93
C ARG A 5 55.87 38.69 15.81
N ALA A 6 55.47 37.43 15.97
CA ALA A 6 54.45 36.80 15.14
C ALA A 6 53.06 37.09 15.72
N PHE A 7 52.23 37.79 14.95
CA PHE A 7 50.79 37.87 15.18
C PHE A 7 50.15 36.60 14.63
N VAL A 8 49.57 35.77 15.49
CA VAL A 8 48.72 34.65 15.07
C VAL A 8 47.28 35.18 15.01
N CYS A 9 46.82 35.50 13.80
CA CYS A 9 45.40 35.68 13.52
C CYS A 9 44.74 34.29 13.45
N SER A 10 44.04 33.90 14.50
CA SER A 10 43.14 32.74 14.47
C SER A 10 41.88 33.10 13.67
N PHE A 11 41.84 32.73 12.40
CA PHE A 11 40.59 32.66 11.63
C PHE A 11 39.80 31.44 12.14
N GLY A 12 38.79 31.69 12.98
CA GLY A 12 37.79 30.69 13.31
C GLY A 12 36.89 30.47 12.09
N LEU A 13 37.15 29.42 11.31
CA LEU A 13 36.19 28.92 10.34
C LEU A 13 35.04 28.26 11.13
N LEU A 14 33.94 28.96 11.32
CA LEU A 14 32.65 28.32 11.62
C LEU A 14 32.21 27.57 10.36
N LEU A 15 32.67 26.34 10.21
CA LEU A 15 32.01 25.36 9.37
C LEU A 15 30.68 25.01 10.06
N SER A 16 29.62 25.77 9.76
CA SER A 16 28.26 25.29 9.96
C SER A 16 28.09 24.09 9.04
N THR A 17 28.29 22.88 9.56
CA THR A 17 27.82 21.67 8.89
C THR A 17 26.31 21.81 8.78
N LEU A 18 25.81 22.16 7.58
CA LEU A 18 24.40 22.07 7.26
C LEU A 18 23.98 20.63 7.56
N HIS A 19 23.20 20.44 8.61
CA HIS A 19 22.59 19.16 8.90
C HIS A 19 21.61 18.90 7.74
N ALA A 20 21.76 17.78 7.02
CA ALA A 20 20.72 17.37 6.09
C ALA A 20 19.48 17.03 6.91
N ASP A 21 18.33 17.61 6.55
CA ASP A 21 17.09 17.38 7.30
C ASP A 21 16.72 15.90 7.30
N SER A 22 16.35 15.38 8.47
CA SER A 22 15.94 14.00 8.69
C SER A 22 14.51 13.96 9.17
N TRP A 23 13.78 12.88 8.85
CA TRP A 23 12.44 12.66 9.38
C TRP A 23 12.41 12.66 10.92
N LYS A 24 13.52 12.32 11.58
CA LYS A 24 13.64 12.39 13.05
C LYS A 24 13.60 13.81 13.62
N ASP A 25 13.85 14.83 12.81
CA ASP A 25 13.77 16.23 13.24
C ASP A 25 12.32 16.72 13.39
N TYR A 26 11.39 16.02 12.74
CA TYR A 26 9.95 16.35 12.67
C TYR A 26 9.06 15.30 13.34
N PHE A 27 9.57 14.08 13.55
CA PHE A 27 8.82 12.94 14.06
C PHE A 27 9.51 12.22 15.20
N THR A 28 8.73 11.81 16.20
CA THR A 28 9.17 10.84 17.21
C THR A 28 8.76 9.44 16.80
N PHE A 29 9.62 8.46 17.06
CA PHE A 29 9.38 7.04 16.78
C PHE A 29 9.49 6.25 18.09
N GLU A 30 8.43 5.57 18.47
CA GLU A 30 8.34 4.79 19.71
C GLU A 30 8.01 3.33 19.35
N LYS A 31 8.82 2.38 19.81
CA LYS A 31 8.52 0.96 19.67
C LYS A 31 7.60 0.53 20.81
N ILE A 32 6.43 0.01 20.46
CA ILE A 32 5.48 -0.49 21.45
C ILE A 32 5.86 -1.91 21.85
N LYS A 33 5.94 -2.16 23.16
CA LYS A 33 6.19 -3.49 23.68
C LYS A 33 4.96 -4.36 23.42
N THR A 34 5.14 -5.46 22.70
CA THR A 34 4.07 -6.42 22.43
C THR A 34 3.79 -7.31 23.64
N PRO A 35 2.57 -7.89 23.75
CA PRO A 35 2.20 -8.78 24.84
C PRO A 35 3.16 -9.97 24.97
N ALA A 36 3.47 -10.37 26.20
CA ALA A 36 4.30 -11.55 26.44
C ALA A 36 3.61 -12.82 25.92
N GLY A 37 4.36 -13.68 25.22
CA GLY A 37 3.86 -14.96 24.70
C GLY A 37 3.09 -14.87 23.38
N VAL A 38 2.87 -13.67 22.84
CA VAL A 38 2.23 -13.46 21.54
C VAL A 38 3.28 -13.32 20.44
N ASP A 39 3.03 -13.92 19.28
CA ASP A 39 3.81 -13.66 18.06
C ASP A 39 3.57 -12.22 17.63
N SER A 40 4.63 -11.40 17.61
CA SER A 40 4.53 -9.95 17.42
C SER A 40 4.22 -9.52 15.99
N GLN A 41 3.91 -10.45 15.10
CA GLN A 41 3.43 -10.15 13.76
C GLN A 41 2.00 -9.64 13.78
N VAL A 42 1.79 -8.45 13.22
CA VAL A 42 0.50 -7.76 13.19
C VAL A 42 -0.19 -8.01 11.85
N GLY A 43 -1.37 -8.63 11.93
CA GLY A 43 -2.19 -8.93 10.77
C GLY A 43 -3.31 -7.91 10.53
N ALA A 44 -3.87 -7.34 11.61
CA ALA A 44 -4.88 -6.30 11.53
C ALA A 44 -4.75 -5.28 12.69
N MET A 45 -5.22 -4.05 12.46
CA MET A 45 -5.16 -2.99 13.45
C MET A 45 -6.23 -1.92 13.19
N GLY A 46 -6.81 -1.36 14.25
CA GLY A 46 -7.79 -0.29 14.18
C GLY A 46 -7.83 0.54 15.47
N ALA A 47 -8.09 1.84 15.35
CA ALA A 47 -8.22 2.73 16.50
C ALA A 47 -9.62 2.66 17.09
N LEU A 48 -9.69 2.62 18.41
CA LEU A 48 -10.94 2.76 19.16
C LEU A 48 -11.25 4.27 19.38
N PRO A 49 -12.53 4.66 19.50
CA PRO A 49 -12.92 6.06 19.68
C PRO A 49 -12.35 6.74 20.93
N ASP A 50 -11.94 5.96 21.94
CA ASP A 50 -11.36 6.44 23.19
C ASP A 50 -9.82 6.55 23.17
N GLY A 51 -9.19 6.32 22.01
CA GLY A 51 -7.74 6.39 21.82
C GLY A 51 -6.99 5.09 22.10
N ARG A 52 -7.66 4.03 22.56
CA ARG A 52 -7.09 2.68 22.57
C ARG A 52 -6.90 2.13 21.16
N LEU A 53 -6.14 1.06 21.03
CA LEU A 53 -5.83 0.42 19.76
C LEU A 53 -6.22 -1.06 19.80
N ALA A 54 -7.07 -1.51 18.88
CA ALA A 54 -7.34 -2.92 18.67
C ALA A 54 -6.31 -3.49 17.68
N VAL A 55 -5.68 -4.62 18.04
CA VAL A 55 -4.63 -5.26 17.25
C VAL A 55 -4.89 -6.74 17.16
N ALA A 56 -4.97 -7.27 15.94
CA ALA A 56 -5.00 -8.71 15.70
C ALA A 56 -3.62 -9.21 15.27
N PHE A 57 -3.13 -10.23 15.96
CA PHE A 57 -1.87 -10.91 15.68
C PHE A 57 -2.09 -12.14 14.80
N HIS A 58 -1.07 -12.55 14.04
CA HIS A 58 -1.22 -13.62 13.04
C HIS A 58 -1.64 -14.99 13.62
N ARG A 59 -1.41 -15.23 14.92
CA ARG A 59 -1.80 -16.48 15.60
C ARG A 59 -3.25 -16.48 16.11
N GLY A 60 -3.98 -15.40 15.87
CA GLY A 60 -5.43 -15.35 16.06
C GLY A 60 -5.90 -14.61 17.30
N GLU A 61 -4.98 -13.98 18.04
CA GLU A 61 -5.29 -13.10 19.16
C GLU A 61 -5.74 -11.73 18.66
N LEU A 62 -6.86 -11.24 19.18
CA LEU A 62 -7.29 -9.84 19.09
C LEU A 62 -7.14 -9.22 20.48
N MET A 63 -6.25 -8.23 20.60
CA MET A 63 -5.93 -7.57 21.86
C MET A 63 -6.17 -6.07 21.78
N ILE A 64 -6.56 -5.47 22.91
CA ILE A 64 -6.68 -4.03 23.07
C ILE A 64 -5.44 -3.51 23.78
N TYR A 65 -4.78 -2.53 23.17
CA TYR A 65 -3.68 -1.77 23.75
C TYR A 65 -4.20 -0.46 24.35
N GLN A 66 -3.79 -0.18 25.58
CA GLN A 66 -4.03 1.10 26.27
C GLN A 66 -2.72 1.91 26.31
N PRO A 67 -2.55 2.92 25.44
CA PRO A 67 -1.32 3.70 25.36
C PRO A 67 -0.96 4.44 26.64
N LYS A 68 -1.95 4.84 27.45
CA LYS A 68 -1.72 5.65 28.64
C LYS A 68 -0.90 4.91 29.71
N ASP A 69 -1.17 3.62 29.86
CA ASP A 69 -0.61 2.79 30.94
C ASP A 69 0.32 1.68 30.39
N ASP A 70 0.53 1.63 29.07
CA ASP A 70 1.29 0.61 28.34
C ASP A 70 0.83 -0.83 28.66
N THR A 71 -0.49 -1.05 28.67
CA THR A 71 -1.10 -2.34 28.99
C THR A 71 -1.86 -2.95 27.83
N TRP A 72 -1.96 -4.29 27.86
CA TRP A 72 -2.66 -5.09 26.87
C TRP A 72 -3.73 -5.95 27.53
N THR A 73 -4.89 -6.04 26.89
CA THR A 73 -5.99 -6.90 27.33
C THR A 73 -6.46 -7.75 26.17
N LEU A 74 -6.68 -9.05 26.39
CA LEU A 74 -7.25 -9.94 25.38
C LEU A 74 -8.72 -9.60 25.19
N PHE A 75 -9.12 -9.26 23.96
CA PHE A 75 -10.53 -9.07 23.61
C PHE A 75 -11.11 -10.35 22.99
N GLY A 76 -10.37 -11.00 22.11
CA GLY A 76 -10.79 -12.25 21.48
C GLY A 76 -9.62 -13.12 21.06
N SER A 77 -9.86 -14.40 20.82
CA SER A 77 -8.87 -15.34 20.27
C SER A 77 -9.52 -16.32 19.28
N GLY A 78 -8.70 -17.18 18.66
CA GLY A 78 -9.17 -18.25 17.75
C GLY A 78 -9.34 -17.85 16.30
N LEU A 79 -8.88 -16.66 15.89
CA LEU A 79 -8.95 -16.19 14.51
C LEU A 79 -7.90 -16.87 13.63
N GLN A 80 -8.27 -17.25 12.41
CA GLN A 80 -7.38 -17.86 11.43
C GLN A 80 -6.65 -16.79 10.60
N GLU A 81 -5.45 -16.41 11.04
CA GLU A 81 -4.56 -15.49 10.31
C GLU A 81 -5.31 -14.21 9.90
N PRO A 82 -5.70 -13.36 10.89
CA PRO A 82 -6.44 -12.13 10.63
C PRO A 82 -5.58 -11.16 9.82
N LEU A 83 -6.15 -10.55 8.77
CA LEU A 83 -5.42 -9.74 7.80
C LEU A 83 -6.06 -8.39 7.49
N GLY A 84 -7.10 -8.02 8.23
CA GLY A 84 -7.59 -6.65 8.31
C GLY A 84 -8.77 -6.54 9.27
N MET A 85 -9.18 -5.31 9.57
CA MET A 85 -10.14 -5.01 10.64
C MET A 85 -10.89 -3.71 10.36
N LEU A 86 -12.13 -3.67 10.82
CA LEU A 86 -12.92 -2.46 10.98
C LEU A 86 -13.50 -2.43 12.41
N VAL A 87 -13.18 -1.40 13.16
CA VAL A 87 -13.79 -1.14 14.48
C VAL A 87 -15.18 -0.52 14.26
N GLU A 88 -16.24 -1.21 14.66
CA GLU A 88 -17.61 -0.69 14.56
C GLU A 88 -17.98 0.11 15.83
N SER A 89 -17.57 -0.40 17.00
CA SER A 89 -17.66 0.26 18.30
C SER A 89 -16.58 -0.32 19.24
N PRO A 90 -16.37 0.22 20.46
CA PRO A 90 -15.46 -0.39 21.44
C PRO A 90 -15.72 -1.87 21.72
N ASP A 91 -16.99 -2.28 21.62
CA ASP A 91 -17.46 -3.62 21.99
C ASP A 91 -17.74 -4.50 20.76
N LYS A 92 -17.53 -3.97 19.55
CA LYS A 92 -17.87 -4.65 18.30
C LYS A 92 -16.83 -4.40 17.22
N ILE A 93 -16.11 -5.46 16.86
CA ILE A 93 -14.98 -5.40 15.94
C ILE A 93 -15.18 -6.45 14.83
N LEU A 94 -15.09 -5.98 13.59
CA LEU A 94 -15.16 -6.81 12.40
C LEU A 94 -13.75 -7.14 11.93
N VAL A 95 -13.43 -8.42 11.74
CA VAL A 95 -12.10 -8.89 11.38
C VAL A 95 -12.17 -9.75 10.13
N MET A 96 -11.36 -9.40 9.13
CA MET A 96 -11.14 -10.27 7.98
C MET A 96 -10.10 -11.32 8.34
N GLN A 97 -10.53 -12.58 8.46
CA GLN A 97 -9.63 -13.73 8.54
C GLN A 97 -9.63 -14.50 7.22
N ARG A 98 -8.73 -15.48 7.05
CA ARG A 98 -8.55 -16.13 5.74
C ARG A 98 -9.79 -16.82 5.19
N ALA A 99 -10.59 -17.40 6.08
CA ALA A 99 -11.75 -18.21 5.71
C ALA A 99 -13.07 -17.45 5.71
N GLU A 100 -13.18 -16.32 6.40
CA GLU A 100 -14.44 -15.60 6.59
C GLU A 100 -14.23 -14.20 7.18
N LEU A 101 -15.23 -13.35 7.03
CA LEU A 101 -15.37 -12.08 7.72
C LEU A 101 -16.14 -12.33 9.02
N THR A 102 -15.50 -12.08 10.17
CA THR A 102 -16.05 -12.42 11.48
C THR A 102 -16.23 -11.17 12.32
N ARG A 103 -17.41 -11.02 12.92
CA ARG A 103 -17.69 -9.99 13.91
C ARG A 103 -17.54 -10.57 15.31
N LEU A 104 -16.68 -9.94 16.10
CA LEU A 104 -16.50 -10.23 17.52
C LEU A 104 -17.26 -9.16 18.31
N THR A 105 -18.12 -9.59 19.24
CA THR A 105 -18.93 -8.70 20.07
C THR A 105 -18.76 -9.07 21.55
N ASP A 106 -18.47 -8.07 22.37
CA ASP A 106 -18.64 -8.09 23.82
C ASP A 106 -20.10 -7.68 24.13
N THR A 107 -20.90 -8.61 24.64
CA THR A 107 -22.33 -8.41 24.88
C THR A 107 -22.67 -8.09 26.33
N ASP A 108 -21.73 -8.29 27.27
CA ASP A 108 -21.92 -8.04 28.70
C ASP A 108 -21.06 -6.88 29.25
N GLY A 109 -20.14 -6.35 28.46
CA GLY A 109 -19.31 -5.19 28.76
C GLY A 109 -18.10 -5.49 29.64
N ASP A 110 -17.66 -6.76 29.74
CA ASP A 110 -16.49 -7.14 30.53
C ASP A 110 -15.14 -6.85 29.85
N GLY A 111 -15.17 -6.35 28.61
CA GLY A 111 -14.01 -6.05 27.78
C GLY A 111 -13.53 -7.23 26.94
N LYS A 112 -14.31 -8.31 26.82
CA LYS A 112 -14.00 -9.49 26.00
C LYS A 112 -15.17 -9.88 25.10
N ALA A 113 -14.86 -10.30 23.90
CA ALA A 113 -15.85 -10.86 22.99
C ALA A 113 -16.33 -12.23 23.48
N ASP A 114 -17.62 -12.32 23.79
CA ASP A 114 -18.32 -13.58 24.07
C ASP A 114 -19.08 -14.12 22.85
N ARG A 115 -19.29 -13.29 21.81
CA ARG A 115 -20.00 -13.68 20.59
C ARG A 115 -19.14 -13.50 19.34
N TYR A 116 -19.13 -14.54 18.51
CA TYR A 116 -18.46 -14.60 17.21
C TYR A 116 -19.51 -14.89 16.14
N GLU A 117 -19.67 -13.97 15.19
CA GLU A 117 -20.63 -14.07 14.11
C GLU A 117 -19.92 -14.06 12.77
N THR A 118 -20.13 -15.12 11.98
CA THR A 118 -19.72 -15.15 10.57
C THR A 118 -20.63 -14.19 9.79
N VAL A 119 -20.06 -13.07 9.34
CA VAL A 119 -20.78 -12.03 8.57
C VAL A 119 -20.80 -12.38 7.09
N TYR A 120 -19.70 -12.95 6.59
CA TYR A 120 -19.57 -13.33 5.19
C TYR A 120 -18.50 -14.40 4.99
N ASP A 121 -18.87 -15.51 4.34
CA ASP A 121 -17.97 -16.62 4.08
C ASP A 121 -18.29 -17.42 2.80
N ASP A 122 -19.10 -16.86 1.89
CA ASP A 122 -19.49 -17.54 0.64
C ASP A 122 -18.35 -17.64 -0.39
N PHE A 123 -17.21 -16.96 -0.16
CA PHE A 123 -16.02 -17.15 -0.97
C PHE A 123 -15.29 -18.45 -0.58
N GLY A 124 -14.56 -19.03 -1.53
CA GLY A 124 -13.89 -20.31 -1.33
C GLY A 124 -12.47 -20.18 -0.80
N MET A 125 -11.93 -21.29 -0.28
CA MET A 125 -10.52 -21.41 0.12
C MET A 125 -10.03 -22.84 -0.10
N THR A 126 -8.94 -23.00 -0.82
CA THR A 126 -8.29 -24.31 -1.03
C THR A 126 -7.34 -24.71 0.10
N GLY A 127 -7.05 -23.78 1.01
CA GLY A 127 -6.09 -23.94 2.10
C GLY A 127 -4.64 -23.77 1.65
N ASN A 128 -4.43 -23.33 0.40
CA ASN A 128 -3.13 -22.93 -0.10
C ASN A 128 -2.61 -21.71 0.68
N TYR A 129 -1.33 -21.69 1.03
CA TYR A 129 -0.75 -20.67 1.91
C TYR A 129 -0.86 -19.23 1.40
N HIS A 130 -1.06 -19.04 0.09
CA HIS A 130 -1.06 -17.72 -0.55
C HIS A 130 -2.48 -17.12 -0.73
N GLU A 131 -3.53 -17.84 -0.32
CA GLU A 131 -4.91 -17.37 -0.36
C GLU A 131 -5.22 -16.43 0.82
N PHE A 132 -4.78 -15.19 0.68
CA PHE A 132 -5.05 -14.11 1.63
C PHE A 132 -6.34 -13.37 1.33
N SER A 133 -6.89 -12.75 2.37
CA SER A 133 -8.13 -11.97 2.32
C SER A 133 -7.90 -10.69 3.13
N TYR A 134 -8.19 -9.54 2.54
CA TYR A 134 -7.88 -8.22 3.11
C TYR A 134 -9.12 -7.32 3.18
N GLY A 135 -9.06 -6.30 4.03
CA GLY A 135 -10.21 -5.48 4.41
C GLY A 135 -10.75 -5.89 5.79
N PRO A 136 -12.03 -5.65 6.12
CA PRO A 136 -12.98 -4.89 5.32
C PRO A 136 -12.66 -3.38 5.36
N VAL A 137 -13.09 -2.67 4.33
CA VAL A 137 -13.23 -1.20 4.37
C VAL A 137 -14.69 -0.85 4.10
N LYS A 138 -15.16 0.28 4.62
CA LYS A 138 -16.56 0.67 4.54
C LYS A 138 -16.71 1.99 3.80
N ASP A 139 -17.62 2.06 2.83
CA ASP A 139 -17.98 3.32 2.17
C ASP A 139 -18.97 4.15 3.04
N LYS A 140 -19.44 5.28 2.48
CA LYS A 140 -20.35 6.20 3.19
C LYS A 140 -21.78 5.65 3.27
N GLU A 141 -22.14 4.80 2.32
CA GLU A 141 -23.43 4.11 2.22
C GLU A 141 -23.50 2.89 3.15
N GLY A 142 -22.37 2.48 3.72
CA GLY A 142 -22.26 1.38 4.66
C GLY A 142 -21.94 0.03 4.01
N ASN A 143 -21.65 0.00 2.71
CA ASN A 143 -21.19 -1.22 2.05
C ASN A 143 -19.76 -1.54 2.51
N LEU A 144 -19.51 -2.82 2.74
CA LEU A 144 -18.19 -3.34 3.07
C LEU A 144 -17.54 -3.92 1.82
N TYR A 145 -16.22 -3.75 1.73
CA TYR A 145 -15.42 -4.28 0.64
C TYR A 145 -14.29 -5.14 1.19
N VAL A 146 -14.14 -6.35 0.67
CA VAL A 146 -13.05 -7.27 0.98
C VAL A 146 -12.39 -7.73 -0.31
N VAL A 147 -11.07 -7.82 -0.32
CA VAL A 147 -10.31 -8.21 -1.51
C VAL A 147 -9.57 -9.52 -1.27
N LEU A 148 -9.71 -10.45 -2.20
CA LEU A 148 -9.23 -11.83 -2.11
C LEU A 148 -8.04 -12.04 -3.05
N GLY A 149 -6.92 -12.50 -2.50
CA GLY A 149 -5.78 -12.96 -3.29
C GLY A 149 -6.04 -14.31 -3.96
N VAL A 150 -5.10 -14.74 -4.80
CA VAL A 150 -5.13 -16.05 -5.46
C VAL A 150 -4.12 -17.02 -4.83
N ALA A 151 -4.30 -18.32 -5.09
CA ALA A 151 -3.38 -19.35 -4.63
C ALA A 151 -2.06 -19.32 -5.42
N SER A 152 -1.01 -19.89 -4.84
CA SER A 152 0.33 -20.00 -5.42
C SER A 152 0.71 -21.45 -5.67
N ASN A 153 1.42 -21.72 -6.75
CA ASN A 153 2.01 -23.04 -7.00
C ASN A 153 3.22 -23.37 -6.11
N GLY A 154 3.58 -22.47 -5.18
CA GLY A 154 4.54 -22.77 -4.12
C GLY A 154 4.08 -23.89 -3.17
N SER A 155 2.80 -24.27 -3.21
CA SER A 155 2.24 -25.36 -2.39
C SER A 155 1.06 -26.03 -3.10
N PRO A 156 0.78 -27.32 -2.83
CA PRO A 156 -0.49 -27.95 -3.23
C PRO A 156 -1.68 -27.34 -2.49
N ILE A 157 -2.87 -27.89 -2.74
CA ILE A 157 -4.09 -27.56 -1.97
C ILE A 157 -4.36 -28.61 -0.90
N ARG A 158 -5.18 -28.26 0.09
CA ARG A 158 -5.64 -29.20 1.12
C ARG A 158 -6.67 -30.17 0.56
N LYS A 159 -6.85 -31.30 1.25
CA LYS A 159 -7.90 -32.27 0.93
C LYS A 159 -9.29 -31.65 1.12
N GLU A 160 -9.50 -31.07 2.29
CA GLU A 160 -10.70 -30.32 2.62
C GLU A 160 -10.53 -28.87 2.18
N ILE A 161 -11.51 -28.38 1.43
CA ILE A 161 -11.57 -27.01 0.91
C ILE A 161 -12.91 -26.39 1.29
N ARG A 162 -12.99 -25.06 1.25
CA ARG A 162 -14.23 -24.29 1.35
C ARG A 162 -14.66 -23.79 -0.03
N GLY A 163 -15.97 -23.77 -0.27
CA GLY A 163 -16.56 -23.28 -1.53
C GLY A 163 -16.43 -24.25 -2.70
N GLU A 164 -16.81 -23.78 -3.89
CA GLU A 164 -16.76 -24.58 -5.11
C GLU A 164 -15.32 -24.69 -5.63
N PHE A 165 -15.00 -25.85 -6.21
CA PHE A 165 -13.73 -26.07 -6.90
C PHE A 165 -13.90 -25.87 -8.41
N SER A 166 -13.09 -25.00 -9.02
CA SER A 166 -13.06 -24.87 -10.47
C SER A 166 -12.18 -25.95 -11.11
N ASN A 167 -12.78 -26.77 -11.96
CA ASN A 167 -12.06 -27.75 -12.79
C ASN A 167 -11.42 -27.15 -14.04
N ILE A 168 -11.50 -25.83 -14.24
CA ILE A 168 -10.90 -25.16 -15.39
C ILE A 168 -9.39 -25.03 -15.21
N GLY A 169 -8.64 -25.65 -16.12
CA GLY A 169 -7.17 -25.67 -16.18
C GLY A 169 -6.65 -27.08 -16.45
N GLU A 170 -5.33 -27.27 -16.41
CA GLU A 170 -4.71 -28.54 -16.84
C GLU A 170 -4.79 -29.67 -15.79
N LEU A 171 -4.85 -29.31 -14.51
CA LEU A 171 -4.87 -30.26 -13.40
C LEU A 171 -6.29 -30.51 -12.88
N SER A 172 -6.57 -31.77 -12.55
CA SER A 172 -7.71 -32.17 -11.71
C SER A 172 -7.50 -31.77 -10.25
N ARG A 173 -8.60 -31.76 -9.47
CA ARG A 173 -8.53 -31.52 -8.01
C ARG A 173 -7.58 -32.51 -7.32
N GLU A 174 -7.70 -33.80 -7.63
CA GLU A 174 -6.86 -34.84 -7.04
C GLU A 174 -5.37 -34.63 -7.34
N GLU A 175 -5.02 -34.16 -8.54
CA GLU A 175 -3.64 -33.81 -8.91
C GLU A 175 -3.14 -32.54 -8.20
N MET A 176 -4.01 -31.66 -7.73
CA MET A 176 -3.63 -30.49 -6.93
C MET A 176 -3.55 -30.78 -5.43
N THR A 177 -4.31 -31.76 -4.93
CA THR A 177 -4.41 -32.08 -3.50
C THR A 177 -3.12 -32.67 -2.94
N GLU A 178 -2.71 -32.23 -1.75
CA GLU A 178 -1.62 -32.82 -0.99
C GLU A 178 -1.92 -34.28 -0.62
N ALA A 179 -0.93 -35.16 -0.77
CA ALA A 179 -1.08 -36.58 -0.42
C ALA A 179 0.29 -37.19 -0.03
N PRO A 180 0.34 -38.15 0.91
CA PRO A 180 1.57 -38.87 1.24
C PRO A 180 2.24 -39.49 0.01
N GLY A 181 3.54 -39.30 -0.14
CA GLY A 181 4.33 -39.83 -1.26
C GLY A 181 4.13 -39.11 -2.59
N LYS A 182 3.26 -38.09 -2.66
CA LYS A 182 3.04 -37.29 -3.86
C LYS A 182 4.04 -36.14 -3.95
N ASP A 183 4.69 -36.05 -5.10
CA ASP A 183 5.63 -34.98 -5.41
C ASP A 183 4.93 -33.83 -6.14
N TRP A 184 4.58 -32.78 -5.41
CA TRP A 184 3.96 -31.57 -5.96
C TRP A 184 4.83 -30.90 -7.04
N GLY A 185 6.16 -31.05 -6.97
CA GLY A 185 7.09 -30.48 -7.94
C GLY A 185 6.83 -30.91 -9.37
N LYS A 186 6.25 -32.10 -9.59
CA LYS A 186 5.89 -32.62 -10.93
C LYS A 186 4.64 -31.96 -11.53
N PHE A 187 3.81 -31.32 -10.72
CA PHE A 187 2.52 -30.78 -11.12
C PHE A 187 2.49 -29.25 -11.09
N LYS A 188 3.28 -28.61 -10.22
CA LYS A 188 3.18 -27.18 -9.90
C LYS A 188 3.11 -26.24 -11.11
N ASP A 189 3.87 -26.51 -12.19
CA ASP A 189 3.94 -25.60 -13.32
C ASP A 189 2.68 -25.66 -14.19
N LYS A 190 1.96 -26.81 -14.19
CA LYS A 190 0.68 -26.98 -14.88
C LYS A 190 -0.48 -26.27 -14.16
N SER A 191 -0.30 -25.86 -12.91
CA SER A 191 -1.30 -25.06 -12.21
C SER A 191 -1.26 -23.57 -12.60
N GLY A 192 -0.20 -23.12 -13.28
CA GLY A 192 0.16 -21.70 -13.36
C GLY A 192 0.88 -21.23 -12.09
N ARG A 193 1.64 -20.13 -12.15
CA ARG A 193 2.37 -19.64 -10.96
C ARG A 193 1.39 -19.21 -9.87
N MET A 194 0.40 -18.41 -10.24
CA MET A 194 -0.71 -18.02 -9.39
C MET A 194 -2.03 -18.41 -10.05
N TYR A 195 -2.97 -18.95 -9.27
CA TYR A 195 -4.19 -19.55 -9.81
C TYR A 195 -5.41 -19.39 -8.89
N SER A 196 -6.59 -19.45 -9.49
CA SER A 196 -7.87 -19.37 -8.77
C SER A 196 -8.65 -20.67 -8.98
N ARG A 197 -8.78 -21.45 -7.92
CA ARG A 197 -9.46 -22.75 -7.94
C ARG A 197 -10.59 -22.88 -6.92
N ALA A 198 -10.68 -21.95 -5.97
CA ALA A 198 -11.80 -21.80 -5.07
C ALA A 198 -12.58 -20.51 -5.37
N SER A 199 -13.90 -20.54 -5.10
CA SER A 199 -14.84 -19.47 -5.46
C SER A 199 -14.31 -18.08 -5.16
N TYR A 200 -14.34 -17.20 -6.16
CA TYR A 200 -13.99 -15.78 -6.07
C TYR A 200 -12.55 -15.43 -5.65
N ARG A 201 -11.60 -16.38 -5.60
CA ARG A 201 -10.18 -16.00 -5.39
C ARG A 201 -9.69 -15.10 -6.52
N GLY A 202 -9.05 -13.99 -6.16
CA GLY A 202 -8.67 -12.91 -7.09
C GLY A 202 -9.78 -11.89 -7.38
N TRP A 203 -10.87 -11.89 -6.62
CA TRP A 203 -11.95 -10.90 -6.69
C TRP A 203 -11.98 -9.97 -5.48
N LEU A 204 -12.59 -8.82 -5.67
CA LEU A 204 -13.09 -7.95 -4.63
C LEU A 204 -14.60 -8.14 -4.50
N MET A 205 -15.06 -8.40 -3.28
CA MET A 205 -16.45 -8.63 -2.95
C MET A 205 -17.01 -7.40 -2.23
N LYS A 206 -18.24 -7.01 -2.59
CA LYS A 206 -19.00 -5.95 -1.92
C LYS A 206 -20.15 -6.58 -1.13
N ILE A 207 -20.29 -6.18 0.13
CA ILE A 207 -21.32 -6.65 1.05
C ILE A 207 -22.16 -5.43 1.43
N SER A 208 -23.43 -5.42 1.04
CA SER A 208 -24.36 -4.33 1.32
C SER A 208 -24.82 -4.36 2.78
N PRO A 209 -25.33 -3.24 3.34
CA PRO A 209 -25.86 -3.21 4.71
C PRO A 209 -26.99 -4.21 5.00
N ASP A 210 -27.73 -4.65 3.97
CA ASP A 210 -28.78 -5.66 4.08
C ASP A 210 -28.25 -7.11 4.10
N GLY A 211 -26.93 -7.29 3.97
CA GLY A 211 -26.25 -8.59 3.94
C GLY A 211 -26.14 -9.20 2.55
N SER A 212 -26.67 -8.56 1.50
CA SER A 212 -26.47 -9.01 0.12
C SER A 212 -25.01 -8.89 -0.29
N VAL A 213 -24.51 -9.87 -1.05
CA VAL A 213 -23.11 -9.91 -1.50
C VAL A 213 -23.04 -10.00 -3.02
N GLU A 214 -22.18 -9.17 -3.60
CA GLU A 214 -21.91 -9.17 -5.04
C GLU A 214 -20.40 -9.18 -5.36
N PRO A 215 -19.97 -9.95 -6.38
CA PRO A 215 -18.63 -9.80 -6.95
C PRO A 215 -18.52 -8.41 -7.58
N TYR A 216 -17.64 -7.57 -7.06
CA TYR A 216 -17.57 -6.16 -7.44
C TYR A 216 -16.51 -5.90 -8.52
N ALA A 217 -15.31 -6.47 -8.36
CA ALA A 217 -14.21 -6.32 -9.32
C ALA A 217 -13.32 -7.57 -9.32
N SER A 218 -12.56 -7.77 -10.39
CA SER A 218 -11.73 -8.96 -10.57
C SER A 218 -10.30 -8.61 -10.98
N GLY A 219 -9.43 -9.60 -11.02
CA GLY A 219 -8.10 -9.45 -11.58
C GLY A 219 -7.03 -9.14 -10.56
N PHE A 220 -7.19 -9.51 -9.29
CA PHE A 220 -6.17 -9.32 -8.25
C PHE A 220 -5.25 -10.55 -8.10
N ARG A 221 -3.99 -10.32 -7.77
CA ARG A 221 -2.98 -11.37 -7.55
C ARG A 221 -2.75 -11.58 -6.04
N SER A 222 -2.16 -10.60 -5.39
CA SER A 222 -1.76 -10.60 -3.98
C SER A 222 -2.01 -9.21 -3.36
N PRO A 223 -3.28 -8.80 -3.24
CA PRO A 223 -3.66 -7.42 -2.94
C PRO A 223 -3.49 -7.08 -1.45
N ASN A 224 -2.28 -6.72 -1.01
CA ASN A 224 -1.95 -6.54 0.41
C ASN A 224 -2.48 -5.25 1.08
N GLY A 225 -3.27 -4.46 0.36
CA GLY A 225 -3.87 -3.24 0.88
C GLY A 225 -5.15 -2.85 0.18
N ILE A 226 -6.11 -2.40 0.99
CA ILE A 226 -7.38 -1.83 0.56
C ILE A 226 -7.73 -0.67 1.51
N GLY A 227 -8.29 0.40 0.97
CA GLY A 227 -8.63 1.61 1.73
C GLY A 227 -9.38 2.61 0.88
N PHE A 228 -10.10 3.53 1.51
CA PHE A 228 -10.66 4.69 0.82
C PHE A 228 -9.73 5.88 1.01
N ASP A 229 -9.62 6.72 -0.03
CA ASP A 229 -9.05 8.06 0.15
C ASP A 229 -10.08 9.05 0.69
N ALA A 230 -9.66 10.29 0.93
CA ALA A 230 -10.53 11.35 1.44
C ALA A 230 -11.69 11.73 0.50
N LYS A 231 -11.59 11.39 -0.80
CA LYS A 231 -12.63 11.63 -1.80
C LYS A 231 -13.62 10.46 -1.90
N GLY A 232 -13.36 9.35 -1.22
CA GLY A 232 -14.19 8.14 -1.26
C GLY A 232 -13.89 7.23 -2.43
N ARG A 233 -12.74 7.37 -3.09
CA ARG A 233 -12.30 6.40 -4.11
C ARG A 233 -11.76 5.16 -3.41
N LEU A 234 -12.16 3.98 -3.87
CA LEU A 234 -11.69 2.71 -3.33
C LEU A 234 -10.31 2.40 -3.94
N LEU A 235 -9.28 2.37 -3.10
CA LEU A 235 -7.91 2.12 -3.51
C LEU A 235 -7.48 0.71 -3.10
N VAL A 236 -6.80 0.01 -4.02
CA VAL A 236 -6.18 -1.29 -3.75
C VAL A 236 -4.74 -1.27 -4.22
N THR A 237 -3.83 -1.74 -3.35
CA THR A 237 -2.45 -2.05 -3.72
C THR A 237 -2.34 -3.54 -4.02
N ASP A 238 -1.54 -3.88 -5.02
CA ASP A 238 -1.22 -5.28 -5.36
C ASP A 238 0.30 -5.46 -5.41
N ASN A 239 0.78 -6.70 -5.42
CA ASN A 239 2.22 -6.98 -5.37
C ASN A 239 2.71 -7.60 -6.67
N GLN A 240 3.90 -7.13 -7.12
CA GLN A 240 4.60 -7.61 -8.30
C GLN A 240 4.63 -9.15 -8.37
N GLY A 241 4.50 -9.68 -9.58
CA GLY A 241 4.66 -11.09 -9.89
C GLY A 241 4.18 -11.44 -11.29
N ASP A 242 3.71 -12.65 -11.51
CA ASP A 242 3.09 -13.04 -12.78
C ASP A 242 1.89 -12.13 -13.10
N TRP A 243 1.79 -11.69 -14.36
CA TRP A 243 0.76 -10.73 -14.80
C TRP A 243 0.78 -9.37 -14.07
N ARG A 244 1.88 -9.10 -13.35
CA ARG A 244 2.07 -7.94 -12.49
C ARG A 244 3.47 -7.39 -12.71
N PRO A 245 3.68 -6.56 -13.76
CA PRO A 245 5.00 -6.08 -14.14
C PRO A 245 5.76 -5.42 -12.98
N THR A 246 5.06 -4.57 -12.23
CA THR A 246 5.49 -4.02 -10.96
C THR A 246 4.28 -3.83 -10.05
N SER A 247 4.49 -3.49 -8.79
CA SER A 247 3.40 -3.34 -7.83
C SER A 247 2.54 -2.12 -8.21
N PRO A 248 1.19 -2.26 -8.35
CA PRO A 248 0.30 -1.16 -8.73
C PRO A 248 -0.47 -0.56 -7.55
N LEU A 249 -0.93 0.68 -7.73
CA LEU A 249 -2.04 1.29 -7.01
C LEU A 249 -3.22 1.44 -7.98
N TYR A 250 -4.35 0.82 -7.67
CA TYR A 250 -5.57 0.89 -8.47
C TYR A 250 -6.63 1.76 -7.80
N ASN A 251 -7.42 2.47 -8.61
CA ASN A 251 -8.73 2.98 -8.22
C ASN A 251 -9.79 2.00 -8.72
N ILE A 252 -10.55 1.44 -7.78
CA ILE A 252 -11.47 0.34 -8.04
C ILE A 252 -12.87 0.85 -8.36
N THR A 253 -13.40 0.38 -9.48
CA THR A 253 -14.76 0.61 -9.94
C THR A 253 -15.44 -0.72 -10.21
N GLU A 254 -16.76 -0.74 -10.06
CA GLU A 254 -17.58 -1.92 -10.33
C GLU A 254 -17.33 -2.49 -11.74
N GLY A 255 -17.24 -3.81 -11.84
CA GLY A 255 -16.99 -4.54 -13.08
C GLY A 255 -15.56 -4.46 -13.64
N GLY A 256 -14.66 -3.72 -12.99
CA GLY A 256 -13.28 -3.57 -13.44
C GLY A 256 -12.48 -4.87 -13.40
N PHE A 257 -11.62 -5.08 -14.41
CA PHE A 257 -10.59 -6.12 -14.43
C PHE A 257 -9.22 -5.48 -14.20
N TYR A 258 -8.55 -5.88 -13.12
CA TYR A 258 -7.32 -5.25 -12.66
C TYR A 258 -6.06 -6.04 -13.04
N GLY A 259 -6.15 -7.01 -13.96
CA GLY A 259 -4.99 -7.51 -14.70
C GLY A 259 -4.56 -8.96 -14.46
N HIS A 260 -4.81 -9.58 -13.31
CA HIS A 260 -4.45 -10.98 -13.12
C HIS A 260 -5.53 -11.95 -13.66
N PRO A 261 -5.28 -12.74 -14.72
CA PRO A 261 -6.33 -13.47 -15.43
C PRO A 261 -6.98 -14.60 -14.64
N ALA A 262 -6.31 -15.19 -13.64
CA ALA A 262 -6.81 -16.36 -12.91
C ALA A 262 -8.26 -16.21 -12.39
N SER A 263 -8.61 -15.02 -11.89
CA SER A 263 -9.92 -14.72 -11.33
C SER A 263 -11.08 -14.82 -12.34
N LEU A 264 -10.79 -14.66 -13.65
CA LEU A 264 -11.81 -14.64 -14.70
C LEU A 264 -12.63 -15.93 -14.79
N VAL A 265 -12.08 -17.04 -14.28
CA VAL A 265 -12.76 -18.33 -14.17
C VAL A 265 -14.09 -18.26 -13.40
N TRP A 266 -14.24 -17.28 -12.50
CA TRP A 266 -15.45 -17.04 -11.71
C TRP A 266 -16.35 -15.94 -12.29
N SER A 267 -16.03 -15.40 -13.45
CA SER A 267 -16.89 -14.42 -14.12
C SER A 267 -18.22 -15.05 -14.48
N LYS A 268 -19.31 -14.30 -14.29
CA LYS A 268 -20.65 -14.77 -14.65
C LYS A 268 -20.70 -15.20 -16.13
N GLY A 269 -21.07 -16.46 -16.35
CA GLY A 269 -21.17 -17.01 -17.70
C GLY A 269 -19.84 -17.36 -18.37
N TRP A 270 -18.73 -17.44 -17.61
CA TRP A 270 -17.46 -17.91 -18.14
C TRP A 270 -17.59 -19.33 -18.69
N LYS A 271 -17.52 -19.46 -20.02
CA LYS A 271 -17.44 -20.74 -20.74
C LYS A 271 -16.06 -20.95 -21.36
N GLY A 272 -15.10 -20.12 -20.96
CA GLY A 272 -13.77 -20.07 -21.54
C GLY A 272 -12.89 -21.25 -21.16
N LYS A 273 -11.80 -21.39 -21.92
CA LYS A 273 -10.65 -22.22 -21.51
C LYS A 273 -9.94 -21.55 -20.32
N ASP A 274 -8.88 -22.19 -19.83
CA ASP A 274 -8.02 -21.63 -18.79
C ASP A 274 -7.64 -20.16 -19.09
N PRO A 275 -8.05 -19.20 -18.24
CA PRO A 275 -7.77 -17.80 -18.49
C PRO A 275 -6.27 -17.47 -18.49
N LEU A 276 -5.43 -18.29 -17.83
CA LEU A 276 -3.98 -18.14 -17.86
C LEU A 276 -3.36 -18.42 -19.24
N LYS A 277 -4.12 -19.01 -20.17
CA LYS A 277 -3.70 -19.33 -21.53
C LYS A 277 -4.32 -18.41 -22.58
N MET A 278 -5.02 -17.36 -22.14
CA MET A 278 -5.60 -16.39 -23.05
C MET A 278 -4.54 -15.56 -23.76
N ASP A 279 -4.91 -15.03 -24.91
CA ASP A 279 -4.08 -14.09 -25.65
C ASP A 279 -3.81 -12.82 -24.82
N VAL A 280 -2.54 -12.47 -24.66
CA VAL A 280 -2.08 -11.34 -23.85
C VAL A 280 -2.70 -10.04 -24.33
N SER A 281 -2.81 -9.81 -25.64
CA SER A 281 -3.36 -8.55 -26.18
C SER A 281 -4.85 -8.38 -25.88
N LYS A 282 -5.60 -9.49 -25.71
CA LYS A 282 -6.99 -9.45 -25.28
C LYS A 282 -7.10 -9.09 -23.81
N LEU A 283 -6.27 -9.71 -22.97
CA LEU A 283 -6.22 -9.43 -21.53
C LEU A 283 -5.78 -7.98 -21.26
N ASP A 284 -4.78 -7.49 -22.00
CA ASP A 284 -4.29 -6.10 -21.90
C ASP A 284 -5.41 -5.08 -22.18
N LYS A 285 -6.21 -5.29 -23.23
CA LYS A 285 -7.36 -4.43 -23.57
C LYS A 285 -8.49 -4.46 -22.55
N MET A 286 -8.61 -5.52 -21.75
CA MET A 286 -9.63 -5.63 -20.71
C MET A 286 -9.26 -4.87 -19.43
N GLN A 287 -7.98 -4.55 -19.25
CA GLN A 287 -7.50 -3.99 -18.00
C GLN A 287 -7.95 -2.56 -17.77
N VAL A 288 -8.31 -2.28 -16.52
CA VAL A 288 -8.30 -0.92 -15.99
C VAL A 288 -6.85 -0.57 -15.64
N PRO A 289 -6.28 0.51 -16.20
CA PRO A 289 -4.91 0.91 -15.89
C PRO A 289 -4.70 1.22 -14.40
N ALA A 290 -3.49 0.95 -13.90
CA ALA A 290 -3.09 1.40 -12.57
C ALA A 290 -3.00 2.94 -12.53
N ALA A 291 -3.51 3.53 -11.45
CA ALA A 291 -3.41 4.97 -11.21
C ALA A 291 -1.98 5.38 -10.80
N GLY A 292 -1.22 4.44 -10.23
CA GLY A 292 0.19 4.59 -9.86
C GLY A 292 0.91 3.26 -9.94
N TYR A 293 2.23 3.30 -10.18
CA TYR A 293 3.10 2.14 -10.06
C TYR A 293 4.18 2.39 -9.03
N PHE A 294 4.49 1.36 -8.27
CA PHE A 294 5.55 1.30 -7.28
C PHE A 294 6.74 0.52 -7.86
N PRO A 295 7.77 1.16 -8.43
CA PRO A 295 8.87 0.43 -9.06
C PRO A 295 9.62 -0.44 -8.07
N GLN A 296 9.73 -1.71 -8.42
CA GLN A 296 10.41 -2.73 -7.64
C GLN A 296 11.88 -2.36 -7.40
N GLY A 297 12.31 -2.42 -6.14
CA GLY A 297 13.68 -2.12 -5.71
C GLY A 297 13.98 -0.63 -5.55
N GLU A 298 13.10 0.26 -6.00
CA GLU A 298 13.31 1.71 -5.98
C GLU A 298 12.36 2.41 -5.01
N LEU A 299 11.06 2.19 -5.14
CA LEU A 299 10.04 2.81 -4.30
C LEU A 299 9.44 1.83 -3.30
N ALA A 300 8.89 0.72 -3.79
CA ALA A 300 8.21 -0.27 -2.96
C ALA A 300 8.16 -1.64 -3.64
N ASN A 301 8.33 -2.69 -2.86
CA ASN A 301 8.34 -4.07 -3.35
C ASN A 301 7.04 -4.79 -2.96
N SER A 302 6.52 -4.49 -1.77
CA SER A 302 5.25 -5.00 -1.27
C SER A 302 4.49 -3.86 -0.61
N PRO A 303 3.86 -2.97 -1.41
CA PRO A 303 2.98 -1.94 -0.87
C PRO A 303 1.79 -2.58 -0.15
N THR A 304 1.35 -1.94 0.93
CA THR A 304 0.35 -2.47 1.86
C THR A 304 -0.84 -1.51 1.98
N GLN A 305 -1.36 -1.29 3.18
CA GLN A 305 -2.61 -0.58 3.41
C GLN A 305 -2.51 0.92 3.03
N PRO A 306 -3.40 1.43 2.16
CA PRO A 306 -3.62 2.87 2.02
C PRO A 306 -4.50 3.40 3.16
N ILE A 307 -4.09 4.50 3.81
CA ILE A 307 -4.89 5.21 4.84
C ILE A 307 -4.83 6.71 4.64
N VAL A 308 -5.88 7.42 5.05
CA VAL A 308 -5.96 8.88 4.98
C VAL A 308 -5.29 9.53 6.19
N VAL A 309 -4.51 10.57 5.95
CA VAL A 309 -3.94 11.43 6.99
C VAL A 309 -5.04 12.33 7.57
N PRO A 310 -5.37 12.20 8.87
CA PRO A 310 -6.37 13.05 9.50
C PRO A 310 -5.81 14.42 9.82
N GLU A 311 -6.72 15.39 9.97
CA GLU A 311 -6.38 16.76 10.38
C GLU A 311 -5.56 16.76 11.68
N GLY A 312 -4.46 17.53 11.66
CA GLY A 312 -3.58 17.74 12.81
C GLY A 312 -2.57 16.62 13.10
N ALA A 313 -2.57 15.51 12.34
CA ALA A 313 -1.55 14.47 12.48
C ALA A 313 -0.24 14.77 11.74
N MET A 314 -0.30 15.70 10.79
CA MET A 314 0.78 16.14 9.91
C MET A 314 0.57 17.63 9.60
N PRO A 315 1.53 18.31 8.94
CA PRO A 315 1.29 19.63 8.36
C PRO A 315 -0.03 19.73 7.59
N GLU A 316 -0.64 20.91 7.62
CA GLU A 316 -1.96 21.18 7.01
C GLU A 316 -2.04 20.74 5.54
N GLY A 317 -0.97 20.99 4.75
CA GLY A 317 -0.88 20.60 3.34
C GLY A 317 -1.04 19.11 3.07
N MET A 318 -0.79 18.25 4.07
CA MET A 318 -0.91 16.79 3.99
C MET A 318 -2.24 16.24 4.50
N THR A 319 -3.11 17.09 5.06
CA THR A 319 -4.41 16.64 5.57
C THR A 319 -5.27 16.12 4.43
N GLY A 320 -5.82 14.91 4.57
CA GLY A 320 -6.61 14.24 3.55
C GLY A 320 -5.79 13.51 2.49
N GLU A 321 -4.45 13.60 2.50
CA GLU A 321 -3.62 12.78 1.64
C GLU A 321 -3.68 11.30 2.04
N THR A 322 -3.44 10.42 1.07
CA THR A 322 -3.30 8.99 1.34
C THR A 322 -1.82 8.65 1.55
N ILE A 323 -1.53 7.88 2.59
CA ILE A 323 -0.24 7.22 2.80
C ILE A 323 -0.38 5.70 2.66
N VAL A 324 0.67 5.05 2.19
CA VAL A 324 0.73 3.61 1.94
C VAL A 324 1.93 3.02 2.67
N GLY A 325 1.75 1.88 3.34
CA GLY A 325 2.85 1.12 3.93
C GLY A 325 3.62 0.29 2.91
N GLU A 326 4.81 -0.16 3.30
CA GLU A 326 5.67 -1.02 2.48
C GLU A 326 6.43 -2.02 3.37
N MET A 327 6.46 -3.30 2.97
CA MET A 327 7.04 -4.34 3.82
C MET A 327 8.56 -4.50 3.73
N ASN A 328 9.20 -4.33 2.57
CA ASN A 328 10.59 -4.70 2.37
C ASN A 328 11.62 -3.60 2.70
N GLN A 329 11.17 -2.36 2.77
CA GLN A 329 11.93 -1.14 2.93
C GLN A 329 11.44 -0.39 4.18
N ASN A 330 12.29 0.49 4.69
CA ASN A 330 11.99 1.35 5.83
C ASN A 330 11.35 2.67 5.40
N THR A 331 10.32 2.61 4.56
CA THR A 331 9.61 3.79 4.05
C THR A 331 8.11 3.59 4.14
N LEU A 332 7.38 4.69 4.32
CA LEU A 332 6.01 4.84 3.86
C LEU A 332 6.02 5.57 2.51
N ILE A 333 4.87 5.67 1.86
CA ILE A 333 4.72 6.35 0.57
C ILE A 333 3.53 7.30 0.66
N ARG A 334 3.70 8.56 0.24
CA ARG A 334 2.59 9.51 0.02
C ARG A 334 2.03 9.33 -1.39
N VAL A 335 0.72 9.49 -1.51
CA VAL A 335 -0.03 9.51 -2.77
C VAL A 335 -0.40 10.96 -3.05
N LEU A 336 0.29 11.57 -4.03
CA LEU A 336 0.00 12.92 -4.50
C LEU A 336 -1.05 12.87 -5.62
N ASP A 337 -2.28 13.15 -5.20
CA ASP A 337 -3.48 13.10 -6.00
C ASP A 337 -3.46 13.99 -7.25
N ASP A 338 -3.79 13.39 -8.39
CA ASP A 338 -4.15 14.12 -9.60
C ASP A 338 -5.40 13.54 -10.29
N GLU A 339 -6.09 14.37 -11.06
CA GLU A 339 -7.25 13.97 -11.84
C GLU A 339 -7.24 14.70 -13.17
N VAL A 340 -7.25 13.93 -14.25
CA VAL A 340 -7.19 14.45 -15.62
C VAL A 340 -8.41 13.93 -16.39
N ASP A 341 -9.30 14.83 -16.80
CA ASP A 341 -10.56 14.48 -17.47
C ASP A 341 -11.32 13.33 -16.77
N GLY A 342 -11.50 13.43 -15.44
CA GLY A 342 -12.19 12.42 -14.61
C GLY A 342 -11.40 11.13 -14.36
N THR A 343 -10.16 11.03 -14.86
CA THR A 343 -9.27 9.88 -14.62
C THR A 343 -8.37 10.16 -13.44
N PHE A 344 -8.47 9.36 -12.39
CA PHE A 344 -7.52 9.40 -11.28
C PHE A 344 -6.16 8.85 -11.72
N GLN A 345 -5.12 9.62 -11.46
CA GLN A 345 -3.73 9.22 -11.61
C GLN A 345 -2.90 9.92 -10.54
N THR A 346 -1.71 9.44 -10.21
CA THR A 346 -1.00 9.93 -9.03
C THR A 346 0.51 10.01 -9.21
N GLY A 347 1.12 10.94 -8.48
CA GLY A 347 2.53 10.87 -8.08
C GLY A 347 2.69 10.08 -6.79
N LEU A 348 3.72 9.25 -6.68
CA LEU A 348 4.06 8.52 -5.46
C LEU A 348 5.40 8.99 -4.94
N VAL A 349 5.47 9.31 -3.64
CA VAL A 349 6.62 9.97 -3.02
C VAL A 349 7.08 9.21 -1.78
N PRO A 350 8.38 8.88 -1.62
CA PRO A 350 8.90 8.28 -0.40
C PRO A 350 8.66 9.21 0.80
N PHE A 351 8.12 8.65 1.87
CA PHE A 351 7.75 9.38 3.08
C PHE A 351 8.20 8.62 4.33
N LEU A 352 8.69 9.34 5.35
CA LEU A 352 9.22 8.72 6.58
C LEU A 352 10.26 7.62 6.30
N LYS A 353 11.09 7.82 5.27
CA LYS A 353 12.20 6.91 4.94
C LYS A 353 13.34 7.09 5.94
N ASP A 354 13.28 6.38 7.06
CA ASP A 354 14.28 6.47 8.12
C ASP A 354 14.45 5.13 8.86
N SER A 355 15.60 4.94 9.50
CA SER A 355 15.95 3.69 10.19
C SER A 355 15.03 3.33 11.37
N PRO A 356 14.50 4.25 12.19
CA PRO A 356 13.59 3.89 13.28
C PRO A 356 12.25 3.32 12.82
N LEU A 357 11.80 3.65 11.60
CA LEU A 357 10.61 3.04 11.02
C LEU A 357 10.84 1.53 10.87
N GLY A 358 11.96 1.11 10.30
CA GLY A 358 12.27 -0.29 10.03
C GLY A 358 11.33 -0.93 8.98
N HIS A 359 11.48 -2.23 8.77
CA HIS A 359 10.74 -2.96 7.73
C HIS A 359 9.39 -3.50 8.22
N GLY A 360 8.63 -4.10 7.32
CA GLY A 360 7.40 -4.84 7.58
C GLY A 360 6.14 -3.99 7.66
N ASN A 361 6.13 -2.74 7.20
CA ASN A 361 5.04 -1.79 7.45
C ASN A 361 3.73 -2.25 6.76
N HIS A 362 2.84 -2.90 7.52
CA HIS A 362 1.74 -3.71 6.98
C HIS A 362 0.37 -3.11 7.24
N ARG A 363 0.09 -2.76 8.50
CA ARG A 363 -1.18 -2.16 8.92
C ARG A 363 -0.93 -0.84 9.59
N LEU A 364 -1.74 0.14 9.25
CA LEU A 364 -1.59 1.53 9.69
C LEU A 364 -2.90 1.97 10.34
N ALA A 365 -2.80 2.70 11.45
CA ALA A 365 -3.95 3.28 12.12
C ALA A 365 -3.57 4.62 12.75
N PHE A 366 -4.34 5.66 12.46
CA PHE A 366 -4.30 6.88 13.25
C PHE A 366 -5.22 6.74 14.47
N THR A 367 -4.75 7.23 15.61
CA THR A 367 -5.54 7.29 16.85
C THR A 367 -5.98 8.73 17.13
N THR A 368 -6.88 8.91 18.11
CA THR A 368 -7.48 10.22 18.44
C THR A 368 -6.46 11.25 18.90
N ASP A 369 -5.31 10.82 19.44
CA ASP A 369 -4.20 11.70 19.83
C ASP A 369 -3.30 12.13 18.66
N LYS A 370 -3.71 11.78 17.43
CA LYS A 370 -3.02 12.07 16.16
C LYS A 370 -1.74 11.27 15.92
N SER A 371 -1.45 10.26 16.74
CA SER A 371 -0.34 9.33 16.47
C SER A 371 -0.71 8.36 15.36
N LEU A 372 0.27 8.06 14.49
CA LEU A 372 0.23 6.98 13.53
C LEU A 372 0.86 5.72 14.15
N TYR A 373 0.11 4.64 14.25
CA TYR A 373 0.63 3.32 14.58
C TYR A 373 0.89 2.54 13.30
N VAL A 374 2.04 1.86 13.24
CA VAL A 374 2.47 1.01 12.13
C VAL A 374 2.74 -0.39 12.67
N GLY A 375 1.80 -1.30 12.42
CA GLY A 375 1.90 -2.72 12.72
C GLY A 375 2.72 -3.43 11.65
N LYS A 376 3.59 -4.34 12.10
CA LYS A 376 4.60 -4.97 11.25
C LYS A 376 4.38 -6.45 11.05
N THR A 377 4.64 -6.94 9.83
CA THR A 377 4.69 -8.38 9.56
C THR A 377 5.87 -8.75 8.66
N ALA A 378 6.29 -10.01 8.77
CA ALA A 378 7.21 -10.66 7.84
C ALA A 378 6.57 -11.91 7.23
N LEU A 379 5.72 -12.59 7.99
CA LEU A 379 5.18 -13.93 7.76
C LEU A 379 6.29 -14.93 7.42
N SER A 380 6.48 -15.21 6.13
CA SER A 380 7.56 -16.05 5.60
C SER A 380 8.33 -15.34 4.48
N TRP A 381 8.18 -14.02 4.39
CA TRP A 381 8.79 -13.12 3.42
C TRP A 381 9.68 -12.09 4.11
N ALA A 382 10.24 -11.16 3.34
CA ALA A 382 10.95 -10.03 3.90
C ALA A 382 9.99 -9.05 4.58
N GLY A 383 10.40 -8.55 5.75
CA GLY A 383 9.57 -7.73 6.61
C GLY A 383 10.16 -7.60 8.02
N GLY A 384 9.31 -7.32 8.99
CA GLY A 384 9.68 -7.15 10.40
C GLY A 384 8.49 -7.42 11.31
N THR A 385 8.67 -7.33 12.63
CA THR A 385 7.60 -7.61 13.60
C THR A 385 7.48 -6.49 14.62
N GLY A 386 6.37 -6.46 15.36
CA GLY A 386 6.07 -5.45 16.37
C GLY A 386 5.27 -4.27 15.84
N ILE A 387 5.22 -3.20 16.64
CA ILE A 387 4.44 -2.00 16.38
C ILE A 387 5.32 -0.77 16.63
N THR A 388 5.31 0.17 15.70
CA THR A 388 5.95 1.48 15.85
C THR A 388 4.87 2.56 15.90
N ARG A 389 4.86 3.38 16.95
CA ARG A 389 4.09 4.62 17.01
C ARG A 389 4.94 5.79 16.52
N ILE A 390 4.34 6.62 15.67
CA ILE A 390 4.97 7.77 15.04
C ILE A 390 4.11 8.99 15.35
N ARG A 391 4.74 10.08 15.79
CA ARG A 391 4.04 11.32 16.12
C ARG A 391 4.79 12.51 15.57
N TRP A 392 4.07 13.36 14.84
CA TRP A 392 4.57 14.65 14.39
C TRP A 392 4.77 15.59 15.57
N ASN A 393 5.87 16.33 15.59
CA ASN A 393 6.23 17.24 16.69
C ASN A 393 5.73 18.68 16.50
N GLY A 394 4.96 18.96 15.45
CA GLY A 394 4.39 20.27 15.15
C GLY A 394 5.27 21.18 14.29
N LYS A 395 6.49 20.77 13.95
CA LYS A 395 7.38 21.55 13.06
C LYS A 395 7.04 21.34 11.59
N GLN A 396 6.98 22.42 10.83
CA GLN A 396 6.85 22.37 9.37
C GLN A 396 8.11 21.75 8.73
N PHE A 397 7.93 21.12 7.57
CA PHE A 397 9.01 20.59 6.74
C PHE A 397 8.71 20.81 5.26
N PHE A 398 9.77 21.08 4.49
CA PHE A 398 9.68 21.42 3.07
C PHE A 398 9.39 20.17 2.23
N THR A 399 8.24 20.13 1.55
CA THR A 399 7.81 19.03 0.67
C THR A 399 7.13 19.52 -0.59
N VAL A 400 6.90 18.57 -1.52
CA VAL A 400 5.89 18.73 -2.57
C VAL A 400 4.53 18.33 -1.98
N ASP A 401 3.60 19.29 -1.94
CA ASP A 401 2.23 19.09 -1.45
C ASP A 401 1.30 18.63 -2.58
N LYS A 402 1.51 19.10 -3.80
CA LYS A 402 0.68 18.73 -4.95
C LYS A 402 1.51 18.59 -6.21
N ILE A 403 1.09 17.67 -7.08
CA ILE A 403 1.58 17.54 -8.45
C ILE A 403 0.39 17.55 -9.40
N LYS A 404 0.53 18.24 -10.52
CA LYS A 404 -0.41 18.25 -11.64
C LYS A 404 0.31 17.93 -12.92
N ALA A 405 -0.19 16.97 -13.68
CA ALA A 405 0.17 16.83 -15.08
C ALA A 405 -0.36 18.02 -15.87
N LEU A 406 0.45 18.52 -16.80
CA LEU A 406 0.10 19.50 -17.81
C LEU A 406 0.24 18.85 -19.20
N PRO A 407 -0.30 19.46 -20.27
CA PRO A 407 -0.14 18.91 -21.63
C PRO A 407 1.34 18.72 -22.03
N ASP A 408 2.23 19.57 -21.51
CA ASP A 408 3.65 19.66 -21.87
C ASP A 408 4.59 19.61 -20.65
N GLY A 409 4.15 19.04 -19.53
CA GLY A 409 4.99 18.89 -18.34
C GLY A 409 4.23 18.72 -17.03
N PHE A 410 4.75 19.33 -15.95
CA PHE A 410 4.18 19.20 -14.61
C PHE A 410 4.17 20.55 -13.87
N ALA A 411 3.16 20.76 -13.02
CA ALA A 411 3.18 21.79 -11.99
C ALA A 411 3.29 21.15 -10.61
N LEU A 412 4.27 21.59 -9.82
CA LEU A 412 4.54 21.14 -8.46
C LEU A 412 4.23 22.28 -7.49
N LYS A 413 3.36 22.04 -6.51
CA LYS A 413 3.13 22.95 -5.39
C LYS A 413 3.90 22.48 -4.17
N PHE A 414 4.62 23.39 -3.51
CA PHE A 414 5.43 23.12 -2.33
C PHE A 414 4.79 23.68 -1.05
N SER A 415 5.19 23.11 0.09
CA SER A 415 4.78 23.58 1.42
C SER A 415 5.44 24.90 1.83
N GLU A 416 6.59 25.23 1.25
CA GLU A 416 7.37 26.45 1.51
C GLU A 416 7.90 27.04 0.20
N PRO A 417 8.20 28.35 0.14
CA PRO A 417 8.79 28.96 -1.06
C PRO A 417 10.13 28.32 -1.42
N VAL A 418 10.28 27.88 -2.67
CA VAL A 418 11.52 27.32 -3.22
C VAL A 418 12.56 28.44 -3.40
N ASP A 419 13.84 28.17 -3.10
CA ASP A 419 14.94 29.05 -3.51
C ASP A 419 15.11 28.99 -5.04
N PRO A 420 14.91 30.09 -5.78
CA PRO A 420 15.09 30.11 -7.24
C PRO A 420 16.45 29.59 -7.70
N LYS A 421 17.51 29.73 -6.88
CA LYS A 421 18.85 29.24 -7.23
C LYS A 421 18.97 27.72 -7.22
N SER A 422 18.06 27.03 -6.53
CA SER A 422 18.04 25.56 -6.45
C SER A 422 17.37 24.89 -7.68
N VAL A 423 16.63 25.65 -8.49
CA VAL A 423 15.76 25.12 -9.57
C VAL A 423 16.55 24.58 -10.79
N SER A 424 17.86 24.81 -10.85
CA SER A 424 18.70 24.28 -11.94
C SER A 424 19.04 22.79 -11.77
N GLY A 425 19.22 22.06 -12.87
CA GLY A 425 19.80 20.70 -12.83
C GLY A 425 18.85 19.58 -12.37
N LEU A 426 17.55 19.86 -12.34
CA LEU A 426 16.51 18.85 -12.12
C LEU A 426 16.57 17.78 -13.22
N LYS A 427 16.22 16.55 -12.87
CA LYS A 427 16.23 15.42 -13.80
C LYS A 427 14.87 14.77 -13.86
N MET A 428 14.58 14.24 -15.03
CA MET A 428 13.38 13.48 -15.26
C MET A 428 13.70 12.25 -16.11
N GLU A 429 13.10 11.13 -15.75
CA GLU A 429 13.20 9.87 -16.47
C GLU A 429 11.81 9.32 -16.74
N ARG A 430 11.71 8.45 -17.75
CA ARG A 430 10.47 7.85 -18.19
C ARG A 430 10.72 6.40 -18.56
N HIS A 431 9.80 5.52 -18.22
CA HIS A 431 9.76 4.14 -18.71
C HIS A 431 8.34 3.57 -18.66
N THR A 432 8.16 2.40 -19.24
CA THR A 432 6.94 1.59 -19.07
C THR A 432 7.32 0.14 -18.80
N TYR A 433 6.33 -0.74 -18.74
CA TYR A 433 6.51 -2.17 -18.48
C TYR A 433 5.72 -3.00 -19.50
N GLU A 434 6.16 -4.24 -19.71
CA GLU A 434 5.40 -5.19 -20.52
C GLU A 434 4.40 -5.97 -19.65
N TYR A 435 3.16 -6.11 -20.13
CA TYR A 435 2.17 -6.96 -19.49
C TYR A 435 2.24 -8.37 -20.06
N HIS A 436 2.62 -9.35 -19.23
CA HIS A 436 2.82 -10.74 -19.64
C HIS A 436 2.70 -11.72 -18.46
N ALA A 437 2.74 -13.02 -18.74
CA ALA A 437 2.61 -14.08 -17.74
C ALA A 437 3.82 -14.23 -16.82
N ASP A 438 5.02 -13.86 -17.27
CA ASP A 438 6.24 -14.03 -16.47
C ASP A 438 6.27 -13.12 -15.23
N TYR A 439 7.10 -13.47 -14.25
CA TYR A 439 7.17 -12.79 -12.96
C TYR A 439 7.84 -11.42 -13.05
N GLY A 440 7.07 -10.36 -12.80
CA GLY A 440 7.55 -8.98 -12.90
C GLY A 440 7.94 -8.62 -14.33
N SER A 441 8.33 -7.38 -14.57
CA SER A 441 8.82 -6.94 -15.89
C SER A 441 9.97 -5.96 -15.68
N PRO A 442 11.06 -6.05 -16.45
CA PRO A 442 12.07 -5.01 -16.46
C PRO A 442 11.45 -3.69 -16.94
N LYS A 443 12.11 -2.57 -16.64
CA LYS A 443 11.76 -1.30 -17.28
C LYS A 443 12.05 -1.41 -18.79
N ILE A 444 11.15 -0.89 -19.61
CA ILE A 444 11.29 -0.82 -21.07
C ILE A 444 11.04 0.59 -21.59
N ASP A 445 11.62 0.92 -22.76
CA ASP A 445 11.62 2.28 -23.34
C ASP A 445 12.07 3.34 -22.31
N GLU A 446 13.11 3.02 -21.55
CA GLU A 446 13.76 3.93 -20.59
C GLU A 446 14.38 5.12 -21.33
N LYS A 447 14.00 6.33 -20.91
CA LYS A 447 14.49 7.59 -21.49
C LYS A 447 14.66 8.65 -20.42
N THR A 448 15.80 9.33 -20.46
CA THR A 448 15.95 10.64 -19.81
C THR A 448 15.13 11.67 -20.59
N ILE A 449 14.36 12.48 -19.87
CA ILE A 449 13.53 13.55 -20.40
C ILE A 449 14.21 14.88 -20.10
N THR A 450 14.37 15.70 -21.13
CA THR A 450 14.88 17.07 -20.98
C THR A 450 13.80 17.95 -20.37
N ILE A 451 14.16 18.71 -19.34
CA ILE A 451 13.35 19.81 -18.84
C ILE A 451 13.78 21.05 -19.62
N ASP A 452 12.95 21.46 -20.58
CA ASP A 452 13.23 22.53 -21.53
C ASP A 452 13.21 23.91 -20.86
N ASP A 453 12.34 24.08 -19.87
CA ASP A 453 12.14 25.33 -19.16
C ASP A 453 11.56 25.08 -17.77
N THR A 454 11.83 26.01 -16.85
CA THR A 454 11.31 25.99 -15.48
C THR A 454 10.77 27.36 -15.11
N GLU A 455 9.52 27.42 -14.66
CA GLU A 455 8.89 28.67 -14.22
C GLU A 455 8.50 28.55 -12.75
N LEU A 456 9.11 29.38 -11.91
CA LEU A 456 8.77 29.48 -10.50
C LEU A 456 7.82 30.66 -10.29
N SER A 457 6.68 30.42 -9.64
CA SER A 457 5.70 31.46 -9.32
C SER A 457 6.29 32.57 -8.45
N SER A 458 5.67 33.76 -8.47
CA SER A 458 6.17 34.93 -7.74
C SER A 458 6.27 34.72 -6.23
N ASP A 459 5.36 33.93 -5.65
CA ASP A 459 5.40 33.53 -4.24
C ASP A 459 6.45 32.43 -3.95
N GLY A 460 6.98 31.79 -4.99
CA GLY A 460 7.93 30.68 -4.90
C GLY A 460 7.28 29.33 -4.56
N LEU A 461 5.95 29.22 -4.50
CA LEU A 461 5.26 28.01 -4.05
C LEU A 461 4.91 27.04 -5.17
N THR A 462 4.95 27.46 -6.43
CA THR A 462 4.63 26.62 -7.59
C THR A 462 5.76 26.62 -8.59
N LEU A 463 6.32 25.44 -8.85
CA LEU A 463 7.30 25.22 -9.92
C LEU A 463 6.64 24.49 -11.08
N THR A 464 6.63 25.12 -12.25
CA THR A 464 6.22 24.49 -13.50
C THR A 464 7.46 23.98 -14.22
N LEU A 465 7.45 22.71 -14.61
CA LEU A 465 8.49 22.04 -15.39
C LEU A 465 7.94 21.79 -16.78
N LYS A 466 8.54 22.38 -17.82
CA LYS A 466 8.21 22.08 -19.23
C LYS A 466 9.14 21.00 -19.73
N THR A 467 8.57 19.94 -20.31
CA THR A 467 9.31 18.74 -20.73
C THR A 467 8.95 18.28 -22.13
N GLY A 468 8.11 19.06 -22.81
CA GLY A 468 7.35 18.60 -23.95
C GLY A 468 6.24 17.62 -23.56
N PRO A 469 5.53 17.05 -24.55
CA PRO A 469 4.34 16.25 -24.32
C PRO A 469 4.58 15.03 -23.43
N LEU A 470 3.71 14.84 -22.43
CA LEU A 470 3.70 13.63 -21.61
C LEU A 470 3.26 12.41 -22.43
N LYS A 471 3.79 11.23 -22.09
CA LYS A 471 3.42 9.98 -22.77
C LYS A 471 2.42 9.18 -21.93
N GLN A 472 1.25 8.90 -22.49
CA GLN A 472 0.25 8.05 -21.86
C GLN A 472 0.78 6.63 -21.64
N ASN A 473 0.41 6.00 -20.52
CA ASN A 473 0.82 4.66 -20.06
C ASN A 473 2.31 4.54 -19.70
N TYR A 474 2.96 5.65 -19.39
CA TYR A 474 4.34 5.69 -18.93
C TYR A 474 4.43 6.23 -17.50
N LEU A 475 5.35 5.64 -16.76
CA LEU A 475 5.76 6.14 -15.47
C LEU A 475 6.86 7.17 -15.70
N HIS A 476 6.72 8.33 -15.06
CA HIS A 476 7.66 9.42 -15.12
C HIS A 476 8.25 9.65 -13.74
N GLN A 477 9.56 9.59 -13.60
CA GLN A 477 10.27 9.83 -12.36
C GLN A 477 10.85 11.24 -12.37
N LEU A 478 10.40 12.09 -11.44
CA LEU A 478 10.97 13.40 -11.20
C LEU A 478 11.99 13.29 -10.08
N ILE A 479 13.21 13.76 -10.31
CA ILE A 479 14.31 13.74 -9.33
C ILE A 479 14.61 15.20 -8.94
N LEU A 480 14.20 15.54 -7.72
CA LEU A 480 14.10 16.91 -7.19
C LEU A 480 14.98 17.14 -5.95
N GLY A 481 15.76 16.13 -5.53
CA GLY A 481 16.36 16.07 -4.18
C GLY A 481 17.37 17.15 -3.81
N HIS A 482 17.80 18.00 -4.75
CA HIS A 482 18.67 19.15 -4.44
C HIS A 482 17.90 20.47 -4.33
N LEU A 483 16.57 20.45 -4.44
CA LEU A 483 15.75 21.62 -4.13
C LEU A 483 15.81 21.92 -2.62
N HIS A 484 15.87 23.21 -2.29
CA HIS A 484 15.75 23.71 -0.93
C HIS A 484 14.83 24.93 -0.87
N SER A 485 14.21 25.15 0.29
CA SER A 485 13.35 26.32 0.51
C SER A 485 14.20 27.60 0.57
N LYS A 486 13.58 28.77 0.43
CA LYS A 486 14.27 30.08 0.58
C LYS A 486 14.96 30.23 1.94
N ASP A 487 14.46 29.56 2.96
CA ASP A 487 15.00 29.57 4.32
C ASP A 487 16.04 28.46 4.56
N GLY A 488 16.32 27.63 3.55
CA GLY A 488 17.40 26.66 3.54
C GLY A 488 17.03 25.24 3.95
N SER A 489 15.76 24.91 4.13
CA SER A 489 15.30 23.54 4.40
C SER A 489 15.41 22.66 3.15
N ASN A 490 15.91 21.44 3.31
CA ASN A 490 16.04 20.47 2.23
C ASN A 490 14.67 19.87 1.86
N LEU A 491 14.47 19.56 0.58
CA LEU A 491 13.24 18.91 0.13
C LEU A 491 13.14 17.48 0.68
N MET A 492 12.16 17.25 1.55
CA MET A 492 11.87 15.93 2.09
C MET A 492 11.09 15.10 1.08
N GLY A 493 11.61 13.92 0.73
CA GLY A 493 11.01 13.04 -0.29
C GLY A 493 11.23 13.54 -1.72
N GLY A 494 12.45 14.02 -2.06
CA GLY A 494 12.78 14.63 -3.35
C GLY A 494 12.76 13.72 -4.59
N GLN A 495 11.94 12.68 -4.63
CA GLN A 495 11.66 11.88 -5.83
C GLN A 495 10.17 11.59 -5.94
N ILE A 496 9.62 11.69 -7.14
CA ILE A 496 8.20 11.43 -7.43
C ILE A 496 8.11 10.46 -8.61
N TRP A 497 7.38 9.37 -8.44
CA TRP A 497 7.01 8.48 -9.54
C TRP A 497 5.56 8.76 -9.93
N TYR A 498 5.36 9.42 -11.07
CA TYR A 498 4.06 9.83 -11.56
C TYR A 498 3.62 8.97 -12.74
N GLN A 499 2.48 8.30 -12.59
CA GLN A 499 1.90 7.49 -13.66
C GLN A 499 0.97 8.35 -14.51
N VAL A 500 1.26 8.46 -15.81
CA VAL A 500 0.37 9.16 -16.75
C VAL A 500 -0.62 8.17 -17.34
N VAL A 501 -1.82 8.11 -16.77
CA VAL A 501 -2.92 7.29 -17.33
C VAL A 501 -3.61 8.03 -18.48
N LYS A 502 -3.73 9.35 -18.35
CA LYS A 502 -4.27 10.25 -19.35
C LYS A 502 -3.42 11.52 -19.43
N VAL A 503 -3.21 12.00 -20.66
CA VAL A 503 -2.51 13.27 -20.90
C VAL A 503 -3.55 14.39 -20.87
N PRO A 504 -3.34 15.48 -20.13
CA PRO A 504 -4.21 16.66 -20.16
C PRO A 504 -4.30 17.24 -21.58
N ARG A 505 -5.48 17.77 -21.93
CA ARG A 505 -5.75 18.38 -23.24
C ARG A 505 -5.35 19.84 -23.32
#